data_AF-A0AAV1M9H3-F1
#
_entry.id   AF-A0AAV1M9H3-F1
#
_cell.length_a   1.000
_cell.length_b   1.000
_cell.length_c   1.000
_cell.angle_alpha   90.00
_cell.angle_beta   90.00
_cell.angle_gamma   90.00
#
_symmetry.space_group_name_H-M   'P 1'
#
loop_
_entity.id
_entity.type
_entity.pdbx_description
1 polymer ?
#
loop_
_entity_poly.entity_id
_entity_poly.type
_entity_poly.pdbx_seq_one_letter_code
_entity_poly.pdbx_strand_id
1 'polypeptide(L)'
;MFSKIVAFGALVAAANAGLLHGHGAAVSSQSIVRHDAGYGAAPLAHAAVPVAHAVQYAPVTHYAAPAADYSGHDYYAHPKYDYTYSVADPHTGDHKSQHEIRDGDAVHGSYSLLQPDGSVRTVDYTANDHTGFNAIVHNSAPAVHPAPAHNYHH
;
A
#
# COMPACT_ATOMS: atom_id res chain seq x y z
N MET A 1 -53.02 -23.05 11.02
CA MET A 1 -51.59 -22.84 11.33
C MET A 1 -50.78 -23.12 10.07
N PHE A 2 -49.80 -22.25 9.81
CA PHE A 2 -48.98 -22.11 8.61
C PHE A 2 -47.96 -23.24 8.39
N SER A 3 -47.60 -23.47 7.11
CA SER A 3 -46.27 -23.79 6.53
C SER A 3 -46.41 -24.81 5.39
N LYS A 4 -46.35 -24.46 4.09
CA LYS A 4 -45.19 -24.03 3.27
C LYS A 4 -43.93 -24.85 3.53
N ILE A 5 -43.46 -25.57 2.50
CA ILE A 5 -42.16 -25.39 1.83
C ILE A 5 -42.17 -26.21 0.52
N VAL A 6 -42.24 -25.49 -0.60
CA VAL A 6 -41.70 -25.93 -1.90
C VAL A 6 -40.67 -24.87 -2.23
N ALA A 7 -39.42 -25.25 -2.46
CA ALA A 7 -38.45 -24.40 -3.15
C ALA A 7 -37.51 -25.29 -3.96
N PHE A 8 -37.74 -25.24 -5.27
CA PHE A 8 -36.97 -25.83 -6.35
C PHE A 8 -35.60 -25.13 -6.51
N GLY A 9 -34.69 -25.83 -7.19
CA GLY A 9 -33.27 -25.52 -7.36
C GLY A 9 -32.91 -24.08 -7.72
N ALA A 10 -31.79 -23.63 -7.15
CA ALA A 10 -31.12 -22.40 -7.55
C ALA A 10 -30.23 -22.66 -8.78
N LEU A 11 -30.54 -21.86 -9.79
CA LEU A 11 -29.96 -21.72 -11.11
C LEU A 11 -28.44 -21.42 -11.06
N VAL A 12 -27.66 -22.09 -11.91
CA VAL A 12 -26.28 -21.70 -12.21
C VAL A 12 -26.31 -20.46 -13.11
N ALA A 13 -25.78 -19.34 -12.62
CA ALA A 13 -25.55 -18.14 -13.42
C ALA A 13 -24.04 -17.96 -13.61
N ALA A 14 -23.54 -18.30 -14.79
CA ALA A 14 -22.22 -17.90 -15.23
C ALA A 14 -22.29 -16.44 -15.69
N ALA A 15 -21.78 -15.52 -14.88
CA ALA A 15 -21.57 -14.15 -15.32
C ALA A 15 -20.25 -14.08 -16.09
N ASN A 16 -20.34 -13.96 -17.42
CA ASN A 16 -19.25 -13.46 -18.25
C ASN A 16 -19.01 -12.00 -17.87
N ALA A 17 -17.91 -11.70 -17.19
CA ALA A 17 -17.48 -10.32 -17.01
C ALA A 17 -16.94 -9.80 -18.34
N GLY A 18 -17.77 -9.02 -19.03
CA GLY A 18 -17.40 -8.31 -20.24
C GLY A 18 -16.22 -7.37 -19.98
N LEU A 19 -15.16 -7.57 -20.76
CA LEU A 19 -14.21 -6.52 -21.13
C LEU A 19 -14.99 -5.30 -21.61
N LEU A 20 -14.85 -4.15 -20.93
CA LEU A 20 -14.89 -2.77 -21.46
C LEU A 20 -15.29 -1.79 -20.34
N HIS A 21 -14.33 -1.34 -19.55
CA HIS A 21 -14.42 -0.03 -18.87
C HIS A 21 -13.01 0.54 -18.76
N GLY A 22 -12.78 1.69 -19.43
CA GLY A 22 -11.50 2.41 -19.45
C GLY A 22 -11.16 3.02 -18.10
N HIS A 23 -10.70 2.19 -17.17
CA HIS A 23 -10.12 2.64 -15.90
C HIS A 23 -8.65 3.03 -16.18
N GLY A 24 -8.21 4.16 -15.63
CA GLY A 24 -6.82 4.61 -15.76
C GLY A 24 -5.83 3.54 -15.27
N ALA A 25 -4.59 3.59 -15.75
CA ALA A 25 -3.56 2.64 -15.33
C ALA A 25 -3.26 2.80 -13.83
N ALA A 26 -3.21 1.68 -13.10
CA ALA A 26 -2.72 1.65 -11.73
C ALA A 26 -1.20 1.86 -11.71
N VAL A 27 -0.71 2.68 -10.78
CA VAL A 27 0.72 2.97 -10.60
C VAL A 27 1.11 2.74 -9.15
N SER A 28 2.22 2.05 -8.93
CA SER A 28 2.88 1.97 -7.64
C SER A 28 4.36 2.32 -7.78
N SER A 29 4.93 2.87 -6.71
CA SER A 29 6.36 3.20 -6.66
C SER A 29 6.91 2.98 -5.26
N GLN A 30 8.18 2.61 -5.20
CA GLN A 30 8.94 2.49 -3.97
C GLN A 30 10.38 2.92 -4.23
N SER A 31 10.95 3.72 -3.34
CA SER A 31 12.35 4.13 -3.38
C SER A 31 12.94 4.11 -1.98
N ILE A 32 14.19 3.65 -1.86
CA ILE A 32 14.98 3.79 -0.64
C ILE A 32 16.39 4.24 -1.02
N VAL A 33 16.82 5.34 -0.43
CA VAL A 33 18.18 5.85 -0.51
C VAL A 33 18.82 5.60 0.84
N ARG A 34 19.86 4.76 0.89
CA ARG A 34 20.63 4.51 2.11
C ARG A 34 21.98 5.19 2.03
N HIS A 35 22.43 5.75 3.15
CA HIS A 35 23.69 6.49 3.23
C HIS A 35 24.81 5.72 3.96
N ASP A 36 24.52 4.51 4.45
CA ASP A 36 25.47 3.59 5.10
C ASP A 36 26.16 2.63 4.10
N ALA A 37 25.66 2.56 2.86
CA ALA A 37 26.21 1.70 1.84
C ALA A 37 27.51 2.31 1.26
N GLY A 38 28.65 1.89 1.81
CA GLY A 38 29.93 2.01 1.12
C GLY A 38 29.81 1.57 -0.34
N TYR A 39 30.38 2.36 -1.25
CA TYR A 39 30.43 2.21 -2.71
C TYR A 39 29.97 0.82 -3.23
N GLY A 40 28.67 0.63 -3.51
CA GLY A 40 28.22 -0.65 -4.08
C GLY A 40 26.72 -0.98 -4.10
N ALA A 41 25.85 -0.25 -3.41
CA ALA A 41 24.41 -0.53 -3.49
C ALA A 41 23.76 0.23 -4.65
N ALA A 42 23.58 -0.45 -5.79
CA ALA A 42 22.71 0.05 -6.85
C ALA A 42 21.26 0.16 -6.33
N PRO A 43 20.49 1.19 -6.71
CA PRO A 43 19.09 1.30 -6.32
C PRO A 43 18.32 0.08 -6.84
N LEU A 44 17.72 -0.68 -5.93
CA LEU A 44 16.82 -1.77 -6.26
C LEU A 44 15.48 -1.19 -6.75
N ALA A 45 15.44 -0.79 -8.01
CA ALA A 45 14.20 -0.40 -8.69
C ALA A 45 13.35 -1.66 -8.93
N HIS A 46 12.28 -1.82 -8.15
CA HIS A 46 11.25 -2.82 -8.46
C HIS A 46 10.32 -2.20 -9.50
N ALA A 47 10.51 -2.61 -10.76
CA ALA A 47 9.60 -2.22 -11.85
C ALA A 47 8.20 -2.80 -11.57
N ALA A 48 7.17 -1.97 -11.78
CA ALA A 48 5.78 -2.36 -11.65
C ALA A 48 5.47 -3.51 -12.62
N VAL A 49 5.30 -4.71 -12.08
CA VAL A 49 4.79 -5.87 -12.82
C VAL A 49 3.27 -5.78 -12.81
N PRO A 50 2.58 -5.86 -13.96
CA PRO A 50 1.12 -5.94 -13.97
C PRO A 50 0.71 -7.24 -13.27
N VAL A 51 0.12 -7.13 -12.08
CA VAL A 51 -0.39 -8.29 -11.34
C VAL A 51 -1.69 -8.73 -12.00
N ALA A 52 -1.58 -9.71 -12.89
CA ALA A 52 -2.72 -10.54 -13.25
C ALA A 52 -3.03 -11.46 -12.06
N HIS A 53 -4.25 -11.36 -11.52
CA HIS A 53 -4.73 -12.22 -10.44
C HIS A 53 -4.90 -13.66 -10.94
N ALA A 54 -3.81 -14.43 -10.92
CA ALA A 54 -3.86 -15.89 -10.93
C ALA A 54 -3.23 -16.37 -9.63
N VAL A 55 -4.03 -16.97 -8.75
CA VAL A 55 -3.52 -17.67 -7.57
C VAL A 55 -2.73 -18.87 -8.07
N GLN A 56 -1.42 -18.72 -8.16
CA GLN A 56 -0.46 -19.78 -8.43
C GLN A 56 0.45 -19.84 -7.21
N TYR A 57 0.39 -20.94 -6.46
CA TYR A 57 1.37 -21.26 -5.44
C TYR A 57 2.73 -21.51 -6.14
N ALA A 58 3.53 -20.46 -6.27
CA ALA A 58 4.89 -20.58 -6.79
C ALA A 58 5.82 -21.11 -5.68
N PRO A 59 6.75 -22.04 -5.98
CA PRO A 59 7.71 -22.50 -5.01
C PRO A 59 8.61 -21.34 -4.56
N VAL A 60 8.81 -21.21 -3.25
CA VAL A 60 9.72 -20.24 -2.65
C VAL A 60 11.14 -20.61 -3.08
N THR A 61 11.63 -19.95 -4.13
CA THR A 61 13.04 -19.98 -4.49
C THR A 61 13.81 -19.20 -3.43
N HIS A 62 14.52 -19.91 -2.56
CA HIS A 62 15.53 -19.32 -1.70
C HIS A 62 16.66 -18.79 -2.59
N TYR A 63 16.64 -17.48 -2.87
CA TYR A 63 17.79 -16.81 -3.44
C TYR A 63 18.91 -16.88 -2.41
N ALA A 64 19.92 -17.70 -2.70
CA ALA A 64 21.18 -17.65 -1.98
C ALA A 64 21.79 -16.26 -2.25
N ALA A 65 21.75 -15.39 -1.24
CA ALA A 65 22.48 -14.14 -1.27
C ALA A 65 23.98 -14.46 -1.47
N PRO A 66 24.70 -13.75 -2.35
CA PRO A 66 26.14 -13.93 -2.45
C PRO A 66 26.76 -13.66 -1.08
N ALA A 67 27.59 -14.59 -0.61
CA ALA A 67 28.39 -14.41 0.59
C ALA A 67 29.30 -13.20 0.33
N ALA A 68 28.90 -12.04 0.82
CA ALA A 68 29.76 -10.87 0.84
C ALA A 68 30.93 -11.17 1.78
N ASP A 69 32.13 -10.86 1.31
CA ASP A 69 33.33 -10.85 2.15
C ASP A 69 33.24 -9.61 3.05
N TYR A 70 32.89 -9.82 4.33
CA TYR A 70 32.72 -8.77 5.34
C TYR A 70 34.10 -8.27 5.83
N SER A 71 34.97 -7.80 4.92
CA SER A 71 36.24 -7.18 5.28
C SER A 71 36.00 -5.74 5.78
N GLY A 72 35.83 -5.60 7.10
CA GLY A 72 35.90 -4.31 7.80
C GLY A 72 34.60 -3.53 7.82
N HIS A 73 33.60 -4.06 8.53
CA HIS A 73 32.40 -3.29 8.86
C HIS A 73 32.76 -2.29 9.93
N ASP A 74 32.67 -1.01 9.59
CA ASP A 74 32.68 0.07 10.56
C ASP A 74 31.48 -0.15 11.49
N TYR A 75 31.76 -0.73 12.66
CA TYR A 75 30.76 -1.13 13.66
C TYR A 75 29.94 0.09 14.18
N TYR A 76 30.32 1.31 13.79
CA TYR A 76 29.73 2.58 14.20
C TYR A 76 29.22 3.44 13.03
N ALA A 77 28.80 2.83 11.92
CA ALA A 77 28.21 3.58 10.81
C ALA A 77 26.91 4.30 11.25
N HIS A 78 26.83 5.61 10.97
CA HIS A 78 25.66 6.43 11.30
C HIS A 78 24.46 6.04 10.42
N PRO A 79 23.37 5.48 10.98
CA PRO A 79 22.26 4.95 10.19
C PRO A 79 21.47 6.11 9.58
N LYS A 80 21.39 6.15 8.24
CA LYS A 80 20.64 7.19 7.54
C LYS A 80 19.99 6.69 6.26
N TYR A 81 18.71 7.00 6.09
CA TYR A 81 17.97 6.70 4.86
C TYR A 81 16.89 7.73 4.55
N ASP A 82 16.46 7.75 3.30
CA ASP A 82 15.25 8.40 2.78
C ASP A 82 14.42 7.33 2.07
N TYR A 83 13.17 7.18 2.47
CA TYR A 83 12.25 6.16 2.01
C TYR A 83 10.95 6.78 1.50
N THR A 84 10.49 6.36 0.32
CA THR A 84 9.19 6.75 -0.24
C THR A 84 8.44 5.55 -0.79
N TYR A 85 7.11 5.60 -0.68
CA TYR A 85 6.20 4.62 -1.26
C TYR A 85 4.90 5.29 -1.68
N SER A 86 4.30 4.85 -2.79
CA SER A 86 2.98 5.32 -3.20
C SER A 86 2.22 4.29 -4.03
N VAL A 87 0.90 4.38 -3.96
CA VAL A 87 -0.05 3.68 -4.84
C VAL A 87 -1.12 4.66 -5.28
N ALA A 88 -1.40 4.67 -6.57
CA ALA A 88 -2.55 5.32 -7.17
C ALA A 88 -3.21 4.33 -8.14
N ASP A 89 -4.29 3.69 -7.68
CA ASP A 89 -5.06 2.73 -8.47
C ASP A 89 -6.53 3.18 -8.56
N PRO A 90 -6.96 3.73 -9.70
CA PRO A 90 -8.33 4.16 -9.89
C PRO A 90 -9.32 3.00 -10.04
N HIS A 91 -8.86 1.76 -10.28
CA HIS A 91 -9.74 0.60 -10.39
C HIS A 91 -10.15 0.08 -9.02
N THR A 92 -9.22 0.02 -8.06
CA THR A 92 -9.50 -0.40 -6.68
C THR A 92 -9.88 0.76 -5.76
N GLY A 93 -9.59 2.01 -6.15
CA GLY A 93 -9.75 3.19 -5.31
C GLY A 93 -8.60 3.39 -4.32
N ASP A 94 -7.54 2.59 -4.43
CA ASP A 94 -6.40 2.64 -3.54
C ASP A 94 -5.53 3.86 -3.86
N HIS A 95 -5.52 4.83 -2.95
CA HIS A 95 -4.68 6.01 -3.04
C HIS A 95 -3.97 6.24 -1.71
N LYS A 96 -2.68 5.94 -1.67
CA LYS A 96 -1.84 6.08 -0.47
C LYS A 96 -0.43 6.50 -0.81
N SER A 97 0.21 7.17 0.15
CA SER A 97 1.63 7.55 0.05
C SER A 97 2.30 7.55 1.41
N GLN A 98 3.60 7.30 1.44
CA GLN A 98 4.46 7.35 2.61
C GLN A 98 5.78 8.02 2.23
N HIS A 99 6.31 8.83 3.14
CA HIS A 99 7.68 9.32 3.10
C HIS A 99 8.29 9.24 4.51
N GLU A 100 9.49 8.71 4.64
CA GLU A 100 10.19 8.59 5.91
C GLU A 100 11.69 8.83 5.73
N ILE A 101 12.25 9.66 6.60
CA ILE A 101 13.68 9.89 6.69
C ILE A 101 14.14 9.44 8.07
N ARG A 102 15.24 8.71 8.10
CA ARG A 102 15.99 8.42 9.33
C ARG A 102 17.35 9.09 9.27
N ASP A 103 17.73 9.71 10.38
CA ASP A 103 19.06 10.26 10.60
C ASP A 103 19.50 9.92 12.02
N GLY A 104 20.40 8.94 12.15
CA GLY A 104 20.82 8.39 13.44
C GLY A 104 19.67 7.70 14.16
N ASP A 105 19.36 8.19 15.35
CA ASP A 105 18.26 7.69 16.19
C ASP A 105 16.94 8.43 15.97
N ALA A 106 16.95 9.48 15.14
CA ALA A 106 15.75 10.25 14.81
C ALA A 106 15.10 9.74 13.51
N VAL A 107 13.79 9.55 13.55
CA VAL A 107 12.95 9.23 12.39
C VAL A 107 11.87 10.29 12.28
N HIS A 108 11.63 10.76 11.05
CA HIS A 108 10.54 11.66 10.71
C HIS A 108 9.84 11.11 9.46
N GLY A 109 8.52 11.10 9.46
CA GLY A 109 7.80 10.68 8.27
C GLY A 109 6.36 11.12 8.25
N SER A 110 5.72 10.86 7.13
CA SER A 110 4.29 11.02 6.96
C SER A 110 3.69 9.88 6.14
N TYR A 111 2.44 9.57 6.43
CA TYR A 111 1.62 8.63 5.66
C TYR A 111 0.29 9.27 5.32
N SER A 112 -0.22 9.04 4.12
CA SER A 112 -1.54 9.49 3.68
C SER A 112 -2.33 8.34 3.08
N LEU A 113 -3.63 8.27 3.40
CA LEU A 113 -4.57 7.27 2.92
C LEU A 113 -5.92 7.93 2.59
N LEU A 114 -6.38 7.73 1.35
CA LEU A 114 -7.77 8.00 0.97
C LEU A 114 -8.68 6.94 1.61
N GLN A 115 -9.64 7.40 2.40
CA GLN A 115 -10.61 6.56 3.09
C GLN A 115 -11.86 6.31 2.21
N PRO A 116 -12.65 5.26 2.51
CA PRO A 116 -13.85 4.93 1.74
C PRO A 116 -14.94 6.02 1.70
N ASP A 117 -14.97 6.92 2.70
CA ASP A 117 -15.88 8.07 2.74
C ASP A 117 -15.35 9.29 1.96
N GLY A 118 -14.22 9.13 1.26
CA GLY A 118 -13.53 10.17 0.52
C GLY A 118 -12.74 11.15 1.39
N SER A 119 -12.68 10.93 2.71
CA SER A 119 -11.75 11.69 3.57
C SER A 119 -10.31 11.22 3.34
N VAL A 120 -9.34 12.11 3.53
CA VAL A 120 -7.92 11.78 3.50
C VAL A 120 -7.39 11.85 4.91
N ARG A 121 -6.91 10.71 5.40
CA ARG A 121 -6.15 10.64 6.64
C ARG A 121 -4.68 10.88 6.35
N THR A 122 -4.09 11.85 7.03
CA THR A 122 -2.64 12.06 7.04
C THR A 122 -2.12 11.87 8.45
N VAL A 123 -1.03 11.13 8.60
CA VAL A 123 -0.34 10.92 9.87
C VAL A 123 1.08 11.46 9.71
N ASP A 124 1.41 12.50 10.46
CA ASP A 124 2.77 13.01 10.58
C ASP A 124 3.38 12.45 11.86
N TYR A 125 4.56 11.84 11.77
CA TYR A 125 5.15 11.14 12.90
C TYR A 125 6.65 11.43 13.07
N THR A 126 7.07 11.33 14.32
CA THR A 126 8.47 11.42 14.73
C THR A 126 8.79 10.31 15.72
N ALA A 127 10.04 9.85 15.74
CA ALA A 127 10.53 8.94 16.77
C ALA A 127 11.99 9.23 17.10
N ASN A 128 12.36 9.19 18.38
CA ASN A 128 13.73 9.19 18.86
C ASN A 128 13.81 8.52 20.24
N ASP A 129 15.03 8.37 20.77
CA ASP A 129 15.33 7.76 22.06
C ASP A 129 14.85 8.58 23.28
N HIS A 130 14.70 9.89 23.14
CA HIS A 130 14.30 10.79 24.23
C HIS A 130 12.78 10.90 24.41
N THR A 131 12.03 11.06 23.32
CA THR A 131 10.58 11.32 23.32
C THR A 131 9.76 10.12 22.88
N GLY A 132 10.41 9.05 22.40
CA GLY A 132 9.72 7.92 21.79
C GLY A 132 8.96 8.31 20.52
N PHE A 133 8.02 7.46 20.11
CA PHE A 133 7.16 7.69 18.96
C PHE A 133 6.03 8.68 19.29
N ASN A 134 5.88 9.70 18.45
CA ASN A 134 4.80 10.68 18.51
C ASN A 134 4.18 10.84 17.12
N ALA A 135 2.86 10.95 17.06
CA ALA A 135 2.14 11.11 15.81
C ALA A 135 0.99 12.10 15.96
N ILE A 136 0.78 12.90 14.91
CA ILE A 136 -0.36 13.80 14.76
C ILE A 136 -1.17 13.28 13.59
N VAL A 137 -2.47 13.06 13.82
CA VAL A 137 -3.39 12.55 12.80
C VAL A 137 -4.31 13.68 12.36
N HIS A 138 -4.30 13.95 11.06
CA HIS A 138 -5.22 14.85 10.39
C HIS A 138 -6.20 14.05 9.56
N ASN A 139 -7.48 14.40 9.60
CA ASN A 139 -8.48 13.85 8.69
C ASN A 139 -9.20 14.99 7.98
N SER A 140 -9.28 14.92 6.65
CA SER A 140 -10.08 15.88 5.90
C SER A 140 -11.58 15.61 6.09
N ALA A 141 -12.42 16.54 5.65
CA ALA A 141 -13.85 16.27 5.53
C ALA A 141 -14.10 15.13 4.52
N PRO A 142 -15.14 14.31 4.71
CA PRO A 142 -15.60 13.35 3.71
C PRO A 142 -15.97 14.07 2.41
N ALA A 143 -15.53 13.52 1.28
CA ALA A 143 -15.81 14.07 -0.06
C ALA A 143 -17.01 13.40 -0.75
N VAL A 144 -17.51 12.27 -0.21
CA VAL A 144 -18.67 11.57 -0.76
C VAL A 144 -19.94 12.10 -0.11
N HIS A 145 -20.75 12.81 -0.88
CA HIS A 145 -22.13 13.12 -0.48
C HIS A 145 -22.97 11.84 -0.56
N PRO A 146 -23.80 11.50 0.46
CA PRO A 146 -24.74 10.40 0.33
C PRO A 146 -25.65 10.65 -0.87
N ALA A 147 -25.71 9.70 -1.81
CA ALA A 147 -26.63 9.76 -2.93
C ALA A 147 -28.06 9.84 -2.37
N PRO A 148 -28.93 10.75 -2.87
CA PRO A 148 -30.32 10.77 -2.46
C PRO A 148 -30.94 9.40 -2.76
N ALA A 149 -31.56 8.79 -1.74
CA ALA A 149 -32.33 7.57 -1.92
C ALA A 149 -33.48 7.88 -2.88
N HIS A 150 -33.35 7.45 -4.14
CA HIS A 150 -34.46 7.45 -5.08
C HIS A 150 -35.47 6.39 -4.63
N ASN A 151 -36.40 6.81 -3.76
CA ASN A 151 -37.59 6.06 -3.45
C ASN A 151 -38.46 5.98 -4.71
N TYR A 152 -38.31 4.89 -5.46
CA TYR A 152 -39.30 4.49 -6.45
C TYR A 152 -40.60 4.16 -5.71
N HIS A 153 -41.52 5.11 -5.68
CA HIS A 153 -42.93 4.84 -5.40
C HIS A 153 -43.52 4.19 -6.65
N HIS A 154 -43.94 2.94 -6.51
CA HIS A 154 -44.89 2.28 -7.40
C HIS A 154 -46.25 2.23 -6.73
#